data_AF-A0A9D8ZUK0-F1
#
_entry.id   AF-A0A9D8ZUK0-F1
#
_cell.length_a   1.000
_cell.length_b   1.000
_cell.length_c   1.000
_cell.angle_alpha   90.00
_cell.angle_beta   90.00
_cell.angle_gamma   90.00
#
_symmetry.space_group_name_H-M   'P 1'
#
loop_
_entity.id
_entity.type
_entity.pdbx_description
1 polymer ?
#
loop_
_entity_poly.entity_id
_entity_poly.type
_entity_poly.pdbx_seq_one_letter_code
_entity_poly.pdbx_strand_id
1 'polypeptide(L)'
;MNLIFSYKTFLFLLFIFLSANDLKAQEITPSEARVRITSNYDSFYVLTGDSTKSAKLRKSDDFFDINSGVQKIWIVPPFSSPYSIQRNFIADSIHVIDIAFRSMLDKPSSAFLKIQSNDSTFNSLQNYKIENSNLTSSFRMYTSSDYQASLESDEDYSSTYLKVNTNVDSLFIQTSSFEGNPKKIANGDSILVRPGFRTIIISHKKSDEFVIRRPLRQSVTTTVEHSFKLSDTSIEQLSDNIATKPTYDANLIIVSDDDSEITVDGEPIGKGAVKLNMQTGPVDILIENKFTRVSSFSTKIFNLESDKAIILNAYTKPLYSKARVYSFVPGLSQVYKRQRIKGYAFSGSFLIAGYLTLQKHNQYQKDLTAYNNLERRYNESTNEQTTLELGNQLERQHQIVVEKDNQRIAFFALTSAIYAFNIYDALFNKPDGGYRTKTDIDFYLNNEIAGNNRYTTLSLRYDF
;
A
#
# COMPACT_ATOMS: atom_id res chain seq x y z
N MET A 1 -7.29 84.64 77.77
CA MET A 1 -6.99 83.23 78.15
C MET A 1 -5.93 82.76 77.18
N ASN A 2 -4.66 82.83 77.60
CA ASN A 2 -3.49 82.60 76.75
C ASN A 2 -3.25 81.09 76.60
N LEU A 3 -3.51 80.55 75.41
CA LEU A 3 -3.07 79.22 75.03
C LEU A 3 -1.86 79.36 74.10
N ILE A 4 -0.69 79.34 74.75
CA ILE A 4 0.62 79.24 74.12
C ILE A 4 0.74 77.81 73.60
N PHE A 5 0.37 77.59 72.34
CA PHE A 5 0.72 76.36 71.64
C PHE A 5 2.18 76.47 71.17
N SER A 6 3.05 75.76 71.90
CA SER A 6 4.47 75.67 71.65
C SER A 6 4.76 75.11 70.26
N TYR A 7 5.50 75.87 69.46
CA TYR A 7 6.02 75.51 68.13
C TYR A 7 6.83 74.19 68.12
N LYS A 8 7.23 73.68 69.29
CA LYS A 8 7.98 72.42 69.44
C LYS A 8 7.13 71.18 69.13
N THR A 9 5.80 71.23 69.26
CA THR A 9 4.96 70.04 69.04
C THR A 9 4.65 69.80 67.56
N PHE A 10 4.67 70.84 66.72
CA PHE A 10 4.45 70.70 65.27
C PHE A 10 5.72 70.18 64.56
N LEU A 11 6.91 70.53 65.05
CA LEU A 11 8.18 70.00 64.52
C LEU A 11 8.44 68.53 64.86
N PHE A 12 7.87 68.02 65.96
CA PHE A 12 8.06 66.62 66.36
C PHE A 12 7.21 65.65 65.53
N LEU A 13 6.02 66.07 65.05
CA LEU A 13 5.18 65.28 64.15
C LEU A 13 5.71 65.26 62.70
N LEU A 14 6.48 66.27 62.28
CA LEU A 14 7.18 66.22 60.98
C LEU A 14 8.41 65.28 61.02
N PHE A 15 9.00 65.03 62.18
CA PHE A 15 10.19 64.18 62.33
C PHE A 15 9.89 62.68 62.45
N ILE A 16 8.66 62.30 62.82
CA ILE A 16 8.24 60.89 62.89
C ILE A 16 7.82 60.35 61.50
N PHE A 17 7.46 61.22 60.55
CA PHE A 17 7.23 60.81 59.15
C PHE A 17 8.49 60.79 58.27
N LEU A 18 9.64 61.23 58.79
CA LEU A 18 10.91 61.30 58.06
C LEU A 18 11.98 60.31 58.56
N SER A 19 11.67 59.46 59.54
CA SER A 19 12.68 58.61 60.20
C SER A 19 12.48 57.09 60.04
N ALA A 20 11.76 56.63 59.01
CA ALA A 20 11.59 55.19 58.74
C ALA A 20 11.57 54.78 57.26
N ASN A 21 12.24 55.53 56.39
CA ASN A 21 12.66 54.97 55.09
C ASN A 21 14.18 54.84 55.14
N ASP A 22 14.66 53.68 55.58
CA ASP A 22 15.96 53.19 55.15
C ASP A 22 15.93 53.20 53.63
N LEU A 23 16.48 54.26 53.02
CA LEU A 23 16.95 54.28 51.65
C LEU A 23 18.07 53.24 51.60
N LYS A 24 17.70 51.95 51.54
CA LYS A 24 18.54 50.96 50.89
C LYS A 24 18.82 51.57 49.54
N ALA A 25 20.07 51.95 49.30
CA ALA A 25 20.54 52.25 47.96
C ALA A 25 19.98 51.11 47.11
N GLN A 26 19.00 51.44 46.26
CA GLN A 26 18.39 50.48 45.37
C GLN A 26 19.58 50.00 44.56
N GLU A 27 20.06 48.77 44.84
CA GLU A 27 21.11 48.16 44.04
C GLU A 27 20.59 48.32 42.62
N ILE A 28 21.27 49.18 41.85
CA ILE A 28 21.01 49.33 40.44
C ILE A 28 21.42 47.98 39.90
N THR A 29 20.47 47.05 39.88
CA THR A 29 20.61 45.76 39.22
C THR A 29 21.09 46.13 37.82
N PRO A 30 22.33 45.73 37.46
CA PRO A 30 22.90 46.11 36.19
C PRO A 30 21.88 45.76 35.13
N SER A 31 21.47 46.75 34.34
CA SER A 31 20.43 46.53 33.35
C SER A 31 20.95 45.52 32.33
N GLU A 32 20.28 44.38 32.22
CA GLU A 32 20.69 43.28 31.35
C GLU A 32 20.03 43.42 29.98
N ALA A 33 20.70 42.92 28.96
CA ALA A 33 20.13 42.66 27.64
C ALA A 33 19.86 41.15 27.52
N ARG A 34 18.82 40.76 26.79
CA ARG A 34 18.55 39.35 26.50
C ARG A 34 19.13 38.97 25.15
N VAL A 35 19.86 37.87 25.07
CA VAL A 35 20.46 37.39 23.83
C VAL A 35 19.87 36.04 23.48
N ARG A 36 19.45 35.88 22.23
CA ARG A 36 19.05 34.62 21.61
C ARG A 36 20.04 34.28 20.50
N ILE A 37 20.62 33.08 20.54
CA ILE A 37 21.55 32.63 19.49
C ILE A 37 20.91 31.47 18.73
N THR A 38 20.74 31.64 17.44
CA THR A 38 20.27 30.59 16.53
C THR A 38 21.47 30.06 15.76
N SER A 39 21.70 28.75 15.81
CA SER A 39 22.88 28.12 15.21
C SER A 39 22.51 26.86 14.43
N ASN A 40 23.39 26.42 13.52
CA ASN A 40 23.31 25.10 12.89
C ASN A 40 23.88 23.97 13.77
N TYR A 41 24.07 24.24 15.06
CA TYR A 41 24.40 23.30 16.12
C TYR A 41 23.29 23.30 17.16
N ASP A 42 22.83 22.11 17.56
CA ASP A 42 21.74 21.96 18.54
C ASP A 42 22.16 22.48 19.92
N SER A 43 23.44 22.31 20.29
CA SER A 43 24.02 22.89 21.48
C SER A 43 25.46 23.38 21.25
N PHE A 44 25.85 24.39 22.01
CA PHE A 44 27.18 25.00 21.97
C PHE A 44 27.47 25.70 23.31
N TYR A 45 28.75 25.93 23.61
CA TYR A 45 29.11 26.75 24.77
C TYR A 45 29.08 28.23 24.40
N VAL A 46 28.50 29.03 25.28
CA VAL A 46 28.52 30.49 25.22
C VAL A 46 29.36 31.00 26.37
N LEU A 47 30.32 31.89 26.08
CA LEU A 47 31.14 32.56 27.08
C LEU A 47 30.94 34.06 26.98
N THR A 48 30.90 34.74 28.13
CA THR A 48 30.86 36.19 28.22
C THR A 48 32.22 36.70 28.68
N GLY A 49 32.90 37.48 27.84
CA GLY A 49 34.31 37.83 28.00
C GLY A 49 35.23 36.69 27.54
N ASP A 50 36.50 36.73 27.96
CA ASP A 50 37.51 35.74 27.53
C ASP A 50 37.67 34.56 28.50
N SER A 51 36.98 34.55 29.64
CA SER A 51 37.13 33.53 30.68
C SER A 51 36.25 32.30 30.44
N THR A 52 36.87 31.12 30.42
CA THR A 52 36.21 29.80 30.34
C THR A 52 35.30 29.49 31.52
N LYS A 53 35.50 30.14 32.68
CA LYS A 53 34.61 30.02 33.85
C LYS A 53 33.20 30.55 33.59
N SER A 54 33.04 31.44 32.60
CA SER A 54 31.73 31.94 32.19
C SER A 54 31.00 31.01 31.22
N ALA A 55 31.64 29.93 30.78
CA ALA A 55 31.09 29.05 29.77
C ALA A 55 29.81 28.38 30.28
N LYS A 56 28.71 28.58 29.55
CA LYS A 56 27.44 27.89 29.79
C LYS A 56 27.05 27.14 28.52
N LEU A 57 26.69 25.87 28.67
CA LEU A 57 26.10 25.09 27.59
C LEU A 57 24.70 25.67 27.31
N ARG A 58 24.44 26.01 26.05
CA ARG A 58 23.15 26.54 25.59
C ARG A 58 22.67 25.72 24.41
N LYS A 59 21.34 25.58 24.28
CA LYS A 59 20.75 25.09 23.04
C LYS A 59 20.63 26.22 22.03
N SER A 60 20.57 25.88 20.74
CA SER A 60 20.13 26.85 19.73
C SER A 60 18.73 27.36 20.08
N ASP A 61 18.50 28.65 19.86
CA ASP A 61 17.28 29.37 20.19
C ASP A 61 17.02 29.62 21.70
N ASP A 62 17.92 29.19 22.60
CA ASP A 62 17.82 29.55 24.01
C ASP A 62 18.13 31.04 24.23
N PHE A 63 17.42 31.62 25.20
CA PHE A 63 17.71 32.94 25.74
C PHE A 63 18.71 32.89 26.88
N PHE A 64 19.57 33.90 26.95
CA PHE A 64 20.37 34.18 28.14
C PHE A 64 20.58 35.69 28.31
N ASP A 65 20.76 36.09 29.55
CA ASP A 65 20.94 37.49 29.89
C ASP A 65 22.43 37.84 29.90
N ILE A 66 22.75 39.06 29.46
CA ILE A 66 24.10 39.61 29.43
C ILE A 66 24.07 41.05 29.94
N ASN A 67 25.10 41.45 30.69
CA ASN A 67 25.24 42.84 31.13
C ASN A 67 25.24 43.80 29.92
N SER A 68 24.50 44.90 30.03
CA SER A 68 24.54 45.94 29.00
C SER A 68 25.93 46.56 28.81
N GLY A 69 26.14 47.20 27.66
CA GLY A 69 27.42 47.79 27.25
C GLY A 69 28.19 46.95 26.25
N VAL A 70 29.45 47.30 26.01
CA VAL A 70 30.32 46.60 25.05
C VAL A 70 30.76 45.27 25.67
N GLN A 71 30.19 44.17 25.20
CA GLN A 71 30.54 42.83 25.64
C GLN A 71 31.09 42.01 24.47
N LYS A 72 31.98 41.08 24.80
CA LYS A 72 32.47 40.06 23.87
C LYS A 72 31.83 38.74 24.23
N ILE A 73 31.22 38.09 23.25
CA ILE A 73 30.63 36.76 23.39
C ILE A 73 31.45 35.80 22.55
N TRP A 74 31.85 34.67 23.14
CA TRP A 74 32.39 33.53 22.39
C TRP A 74 31.33 32.45 22.26
N ILE A 75 31.28 31.84 21.07
CA ILE A 75 30.40 30.75 20.71
C ILE A 75 31.31 29.61 20.28
N VAL A 76 31.32 28.56 21.08
CA VAL A 76 32.20 27.41 20.90
C VAL A 76 31.33 26.21 20.53
N PRO A 77 31.13 25.97 19.23
CA PRO A 77 30.41 24.80 18.78
C PRO A 77 31.27 23.54 18.92
N PRO A 78 30.65 22.35 19.00
CA PRO A 78 31.37 21.09 19.12
C PRO A 78 32.28 20.83 17.92
N PHE A 79 31.82 21.05 16.69
CA PHE A 79 32.55 20.64 15.48
C PHE A 79 32.98 21.81 14.58
N SER A 80 33.20 23.01 15.12
CA SER A 80 33.80 24.12 14.35
C SER A 80 34.74 24.95 15.21
N SER A 81 35.56 25.78 14.57
CA SER A 81 36.39 26.77 15.26
C SER A 81 35.54 27.75 16.07
N PRO A 82 35.99 28.15 17.28
CA PRO A 82 35.32 29.17 18.08
C PRO A 82 35.06 30.46 17.28
N TYR A 83 33.89 31.04 17.48
CA TYR A 83 33.52 32.33 16.93
C TYR A 83 33.39 33.35 18.05
N SER A 84 33.87 34.57 17.83
CA SER A 84 33.65 35.67 18.78
C SER A 84 32.94 36.84 18.11
N ILE A 85 32.07 37.48 18.87
CA ILE A 85 31.38 38.70 18.48
C ILE A 85 31.51 39.72 19.61
N GLN A 86 31.94 40.94 19.27
CA GLN A 86 31.98 42.06 20.20
C GLN A 86 30.98 43.11 19.75
N ARG A 87 30.01 43.42 20.61
CA ARG A 87 28.89 44.33 20.32
C ARG A 87 28.50 45.11 21.56
N ASN A 88 27.81 46.22 21.33
CA ASN A 88 27.19 46.99 22.39
C ASN A 88 25.77 46.44 22.62
N PHE A 89 25.54 45.82 23.78
CA PHE A 89 24.26 45.24 24.18
C PHE A 89 23.47 46.29 24.96
N ILE A 90 22.35 46.74 24.40
CA ILE A 90 21.51 47.78 25.03
C ILE A 90 20.62 47.13 26.11
N ALA A 91 20.51 47.77 27.26
CA ALA A 91 19.57 47.39 28.32
C ALA A 91 18.14 47.17 27.79
N ASP A 92 17.40 46.22 28.37
CA ASP A 92 15.98 45.96 28.11
C ASP A 92 15.64 45.66 26.63
N SER A 93 16.66 45.25 25.85
CA SER A 93 16.52 44.87 24.44
C SER A 93 16.83 43.40 24.23
N ILE A 94 16.31 42.86 23.13
CA ILE A 94 16.50 41.48 22.69
C ILE A 94 17.44 41.46 21.49
N HIS A 95 18.56 40.78 21.61
CA HIS A 95 19.57 40.62 20.56
C HIS A 95 19.48 39.21 19.99
N VAL A 96 19.16 39.11 18.70
CA VAL A 96 19.09 37.83 17.99
C VAL A 96 20.34 37.70 17.11
N ILE A 97 21.10 36.64 17.34
CA ILE A 97 22.33 36.33 16.61
C ILE A 97 22.10 35.02 15.85
N ASP A 98 21.99 35.09 14.52
CA ASP A 98 21.90 33.90 13.69
C ASP A 98 23.30 33.57 13.17
N ILE A 99 23.78 32.36 13.39
CA ILE A 99 25.12 31.92 12.99
C ILE A 99 25.01 30.59 12.25
N ALA A 100 25.74 30.47 11.16
CA ALA A 100 25.88 29.22 10.46
C ALA A 100 27.34 28.95 10.13
N PHE A 101 27.88 27.92 10.77
CA PHE A 101 29.23 27.44 10.52
C PHE A 101 29.22 26.53 9.29
N ARG A 102 29.95 26.90 8.23
CA ARG A 102 30.01 26.11 6.97
C ARG A 102 31.11 25.06 6.98
N SER A 103 32.16 25.26 7.76
CA SER A 103 33.24 24.28 7.94
C SER A 103 33.00 23.47 9.20
N MET A 104 32.96 22.14 9.06
CA MET A 104 32.85 21.21 10.18
C MET A 104 34.13 20.39 10.28
N LEU A 105 34.59 20.22 11.52
CA LEU A 105 35.71 19.39 11.90
C LEU A 105 35.21 17.94 12.06
N ASP A 106 36.03 16.96 11.67
CA ASP A 106 35.71 15.53 11.83
C ASP A 106 35.67 15.08 13.29
N LYS A 107 36.24 15.88 14.19
CA LYS A 107 36.30 15.63 15.64
C LYS A 107 35.90 16.89 16.40
N PRO A 108 35.43 16.76 17.65
CA PRO A 108 35.12 17.94 18.46
C PRO A 108 36.33 18.87 18.58
N SER A 109 36.11 20.17 18.50
CA SER A 109 37.16 21.18 18.57
C SER A 109 37.87 21.10 19.93
N SER A 110 39.18 21.32 19.94
CA SER A 110 39.95 21.27 21.18
C SER A 110 39.47 22.30 22.21
N ALA A 111 38.93 23.44 21.76
CA ALA A 111 38.29 24.43 22.63
C ALA A 111 37.02 23.85 23.29
N PHE A 112 36.15 23.18 22.52
CA PHE A 112 34.94 22.57 23.06
C PHE A 112 35.27 21.50 24.10
N LEU A 113 36.21 20.59 23.79
CA LEU A 113 36.59 19.51 24.70
C LEU A 113 37.18 20.04 26.01
N LYS A 114 38.04 21.06 25.95
CA LYS A 114 38.64 21.67 27.15
C LYS A 114 37.61 22.35 28.05
N ILE A 115 36.61 23.02 27.46
CA ILE A 115 35.49 23.60 28.23
C ILE A 115 34.66 22.48 28.85
N GLN A 116 34.33 21.45 28.07
CA GLN A 116 33.54 20.30 28.53
C GLN A 116 34.21 19.55 29.69
N SER A 117 35.53 19.38 29.64
CA SER A 117 36.31 18.72 30.70
C SER A 117 36.62 19.63 31.89
N ASN A 118 36.19 20.89 31.86
CA ASN A 118 36.49 21.90 32.86
C ASN A 118 38.00 22.03 33.14
N ASP A 119 38.82 21.98 32.08
CA ASP A 119 40.28 22.00 32.15
C ASP A 119 40.78 23.31 32.77
N SER A 120 41.30 23.24 33.99
CA SER A 120 41.78 24.41 34.75
C SER A 120 43.01 25.08 34.14
N THR A 121 43.70 24.42 33.21
CA THR A 121 44.81 25.01 32.44
C THR A 121 44.30 25.83 31.26
N PHE A 122 43.03 25.64 30.86
CA PHE A 122 42.41 26.35 29.76
C PHE A 122 41.70 27.61 30.23
N ASN A 123 42.46 28.70 30.41
CA ASN A 123 41.95 29.92 31.02
C ASN A 123 41.39 30.97 30.03
N SER A 124 41.72 30.88 28.73
CA SER A 124 41.32 31.89 27.74
C SER A 124 41.29 31.36 26.31
N LEU A 125 40.31 31.86 25.54
CA LEU A 125 40.17 31.63 24.09
C LEU A 125 41.02 32.58 23.23
N GLN A 126 41.69 33.58 23.81
CA GLN A 126 42.47 34.57 23.03
C GLN A 126 43.57 33.95 22.16
N ASN A 127 44.10 32.80 22.55
CA ASN A 127 45.16 32.11 21.83
C ASN A 127 44.66 31.21 20.69
N TYR A 128 43.34 31.03 20.55
CA TYR A 128 42.78 30.29 19.42
C TYR A 128 42.80 31.20 18.20
N LYS A 129 43.71 30.89 17.26
CA LYS A 129 43.70 31.51 15.94
C LYS A 129 42.34 31.25 15.31
N ILE A 130 41.57 32.31 15.09
CA ILE A 130 40.33 32.25 14.32
C ILE A 130 40.79 31.96 12.88
N GLU A 131 40.97 30.68 12.55
CA GLU A 131 41.09 30.26 11.17
C GLU A 131 39.83 30.76 10.47
N ASN A 132 40.00 31.49 9.35
CA ASN A 132 38.92 32.12 8.58
C ASN A 132 37.76 31.15 8.44
N SER A 133 36.85 31.23 9.40
CA SER A 133 35.79 30.28 9.54
C SER A 133 34.83 30.69 8.45
N ASN A 134 34.69 29.82 7.46
CA ASN A 134 33.63 29.94 6.48
C ASN A 134 32.32 29.88 7.28
N LEU A 135 31.82 31.02 7.72
CA LEU A 135 30.58 31.17 8.47
C LEU A 135 29.80 32.35 7.91
N THR A 136 28.50 32.31 8.13
CA THR A 136 27.63 33.46 7.94
C THR A 136 27.00 33.81 9.26
N SER A 137 27.05 35.08 9.65
CA SER A 137 26.33 35.57 10.83
C SER A 137 25.49 36.79 10.49
N SER A 138 24.30 36.86 11.08
CA SER A 138 23.47 38.06 11.12
C SER A 138 23.16 38.43 12.56
N PHE A 139 22.98 39.72 12.78
CA PHE A 139 22.70 40.29 14.08
C PHE A 139 21.52 41.23 13.95
N ARG A 140 20.52 41.05 14.82
CA ARG A 140 19.31 41.87 14.86
C ARG A 140 19.05 42.26 16.31
N MET A 141 18.56 43.48 16.52
CA MET A 141 18.21 44.00 17.83
C MET A 141 16.75 44.43 17.79
N TYR A 142 15.99 44.04 18.81
CA TYR A 142 14.58 44.32 18.96
C TYR A 142 14.33 44.95 20.32
N THR A 143 13.32 45.83 20.41
CA THR A 143 12.67 46.08 21.69
C THR A 143 11.87 44.85 22.11
N SER A 144 11.53 44.72 23.39
CA SER A 144 10.70 43.60 23.85
C SER A 144 9.36 43.53 23.12
N SER A 145 8.74 44.68 22.80
CA SER A 145 7.50 44.75 22.02
C SER A 145 7.69 44.38 20.55
N ASP A 146 8.76 44.86 19.90
CA ASP A 146 9.03 44.53 18.49
C ASP A 146 9.34 43.04 18.33
N TYR A 147 9.99 42.44 19.32
CA TYR A 147 10.26 41.02 19.32
C TYR A 147 8.98 40.19 19.44
N GLN A 148 8.06 40.56 20.35
CA GLN A 148 6.76 39.87 20.45
C GLN A 148 5.92 40.05 19.18
N ALA A 149 5.88 41.26 18.61
CA ALA A 149 5.23 41.50 17.33
C ALA A 149 5.87 40.67 16.20
N SER A 150 7.19 40.47 16.22
CA SER A 150 7.87 39.59 15.26
C SER A 150 7.47 38.12 15.42
N LEU A 151 7.25 37.65 16.65
CA LEU A 151 6.76 36.30 16.94
C LEU A 151 5.30 36.11 16.53
N GLU A 152 4.45 37.13 16.71
CA GLU A 152 3.04 37.10 16.29
C GLU A 152 2.90 37.20 14.76
N SER A 153 3.78 37.94 14.08
CA SER A 153 3.85 37.96 12.61
C SER A 153 4.39 36.66 11.99
N ASP A 154 5.04 35.82 12.80
CA ASP A 154 5.61 34.52 12.41
C ASP A 154 4.54 33.41 12.33
N GLU A 155 3.28 33.67 12.75
CA GLU A 155 2.18 32.71 12.59
C GLU A 155 1.71 32.54 11.13
N ASP A 156 2.00 33.50 10.24
CA ASP A 156 1.50 33.45 8.85
C ASP A 156 2.59 33.35 7.77
N TYR A 157 3.85 33.74 8.03
CA TYR A 157 4.92 33.56 7.03
C TYR A 157 6.33 33.41 7.63
N SER A 158 6.79 32.17 7.77
CA SER A 158 8.17 31.86 7.36
C SER A 158 8.40 30.42 6.93
N SER A 159 7.37 29.57 6.86
CA SER A 159 7.58 28.18 6.43
C SER A 159 8.17 28.07 5.03
N THR A 160 9.22 27.28 4.90
CA THR A 160 9.77 26.85 3.62
C THR A 160 9.47 25.37 3.42
N TYR A 161 9.53 24.90 2.17
CA TYR A 161 9.29 23.51 1.85
C TYR A 161 10.62 22.79 1.65
N LEU A 162 10.74 21.60 2.24
CA LEU A 162 11.82 20.67 1.96
C LEU A 162 11.25 19.49 1.19
N LYS A 163 11.64 19.38 -0.08
CA LYS A 163 11.30 18.26 -0.95
C LYS A 163 12.40 17.21 -0.90
N VAL A 164 12.03 15.95 -0.78
CA VAL A 164 13.00 14.84 -0.69
C VAL A 164 12.75 13.87 -1.83
N ASN A 165 13.75 13.67 -2.68
CA ASN A 165 13.72 12.69 -3.76
C ASN A 165 14.68 11.55 -3.44
N THR A 166 14.21 10.31 -3.45
CA THR A 166 15.04 9.12 -3.21
C THR A 166 14.71 7.97 -4.15
N ASN A 167 15.45 6.87 -4.03
CA ASN A 167 15.19 5.60 -4.71
C ASN A 167 14.30 4.63 -3.89
N VAL A 168 13.67 5.09 -2.80
CA VAL A 168 12.78 4.28 -1.94
C VAL A 168 11.41 4.94 -1.81
N ASP A 169 10.34 4.15 -1.77
CA ASP A 169 8.96 4.69 -1.81
C ASP A 169 8.56 5.52 -0.59
N SER A 170 9.09 5.17 0.59
CA SER A 170 8.85 5.91 1.83
C SER A 170 10.09 5.95 2.69
N LEU A 171 10.25 7.04 3.43
CA LEU A 171 11.41 7.30 4.28
C LEU A 171 10.98 8.07 5.52
N PHE A 172 11.85 8.10 6.52
CA PHE A 172 11.68 8.95 7.68
C PHE A 172 12.57 10.18 7.53
N ILE A 173 11.99 11.35 7.81
CA ILE A 173 12.71 12.61 7.83
C ILE A 173 12.62 13.25 9.21
N GLN A 174 13.77 13.70 9.69
CA GLN A 174 13.90 14.50 10.89
C GLN A 174 14.71 15.75 10.57
N THR A 175 14.31 16.88 11.13
CA THR A 175 15.12 18.11 11.05
C THR A 175 15.42 18.61 12.45
N SER A 176 16.57 19.26 12.67
CA SER A 176 16.98 19.75 13.99
C SER A 176 15.97 20.68 14.70
N SER A 177 15.03 21.30 13.98
CA SER A 177 13.95 22.10 14.58
C SER A 177 12.74 21.30 15.07
N PHE A 178 12.63 20.03 14.72
CA PHE A 178 11.60 19.15 15.25
C PHE A 178 12.21 18.41 16.45
N GLU A 179 11.90 18.86 17.67
CA GLU A 179 12.02 18.03 18.89
C GLU A 179 11.03 16.84 18.88
N GLY A 180 10.54 16.44 17.71
CA GLY A 180 9.53 15.42 17.51
C GLY A 180 10.07 14.18 16.81
N ASN A 181 9.30 13.09 16.94
CA ASN A 181 9.54 11.82 16.26
C ASN A 181 9.76 12.02 14.75
N PRO A 182 10.65 11.23 14.12
CA PRO A 182 10.85 11.25 12.68
C PRO A 182 9.51 11.16 11.94
N LYS A 183 9.28 12.04 10.96
CA LYS A 183 8.05 12.02 10.15
C LYS A 183 8.24 11.08 8.98
N LYS A 184 7.30 10.16 8.79
CA LYS A 184 7.28 9.30 7.60
C LYS A 184 6.71 10.08 6.42
N ILE A 185 7.42 10.08 5.29
CA ILE A 185 6.99 10.74 4.04
C ILE A 185 7.19 9.81 2.85
N ALA A 186 6.46 10.04 1.76
CA ALA A 186 6.70 9.35 0.50
C ALA A 186 7.80 10.04 -0.32
N ASN A 187 8.36 9.31 -1.28
CA ASN A 187 9.29 9.89 -2.25
C ASN A 187 8.65 11.04 -3.03
N GLY A 188 9.33 12.18 -3.11
CA GLY A 188 8.85 13.36 -3.82
C GLY A 188 7.89 14.23 -3.02
N ASP A 189 7.50 13.82 -1.81
CA ASP A 189 6.72 14.66 -0.91
C ASP A 189 7.53 15.89 -0.47
N SER A 190 6.80 16.94 -0.09
CA SER A 190 7.36 18.16 0.48
C SER A 190 6.86 18.34 1.90
N ILE A 191 7.78 18.59 2.84
CA ILE A 191 7.42 18.90 4.22
C ILE A 191 7.64 20.37 4.52
N LEU A 192 6.75 20.90 5.35
CA LEU A 192 6.85 22.25 5.88
C LEU A 192 7.93 22.29 6.98
N VAL A 193 8.92 23.16 6.80
CA VAL A 193 10.06 23.31 7.72
C VAL A 193 10.37 24.78 7.95
N ARG A 194 10.94 25.11 9.11
CA ARG A 194 11.36 26.48 9.40
C ARG A 194 12.66 26.82 8.64
N PRO A 195 12.78 28.04 8.09
CA PRO A 195 13.96 28.47 7.37
C PRO A 195 15.15 28.59 8.33
N GLY A 196 16.34 28.74 7.76
CA GLY A 196 17.60 28.73 8.49
C GLY A 196 18.47 27.52 8.16
N PHE A 197 19.62 27.41 8.80
CA PHE A 197 20.49 26.25 8.61
C PHE A 197 19.98 25.07 9.44
N ARG A 198 19.58 24.01 8.76
CA ARG A 198 19.01 22.82 9.40
C ARG A 198 19.87 21.60 9.12
N THR A 199 19.99 20.75 10.13
CA THR A 199 20.40 19.36 9.93
C THR A 199 19.17 18.58 9.51
N ILE A 200 19.25 17.90 8.37
CA ILE A 200 18.23 17.06 7.77
C ILE A 200 18.76 15.64 7.86
N ILE A 201 18.04 14.79 8.58
CA ILE A 201 18.33 13.37 8.71
C ILE A 201 17.24 12.64 7.92
N ILE A 202 17.65 11.91 6.89
CA ILE A 202 16.78 11.09 6.05
C ILE A 202 17.20 9.64 6.34
N SER A 203 16.30 8.87 6.94
CA SER A 203 16.58 7.48 7.30
C SER A 203 15.61 6.52 6.63
N HIS A 204 16.11 5.32 6.37
CA HIS A 204 15.34 4.22 5.83
C HIS A 204 15.66 2.97 6.65
N LYS A 205 14.67 2.13 6.93
CA LYS A 205 14.82 0.96 7.82
C LYS A 205 15.94 -0.01 7.39
N LYS A 206 16.28 -0.02 6.10
CA LYS A 206 17.24 -0.95 5.48
C LYS A 206 18.51 -0.27 4.96
N SER A 207 18.81 0.93 5.42
CA SER A 207 20.02 1.65 5.03
C SER A 207 20.51 2.50 6.18
N ASP A 208 21.80 2.80 6.17
CA ASP A 208 22.35 3.82 7.05
C ASP A 208 21.65 5.16 6.84
N GLU A 209 21.60 5.96 7.90
CA GLU A 209 21.00 7.29 7.87
C GLU A 209 21.82 8.23 6.98
N PHE A 210 21.11 9.01 6.16
CA PHE A 210 21.69 10.09 5.40
C PHE A 210 21.50 11.41 6.13
N VAL A 211 22.61 11.96 6.63
CA VAL A 211 22.61 13.23 7.36
C VAL A 211 23.21 14.31 6.48
N ILE A 212 22.45 15.37 6.23
CA ILE A 212 22.92 16.53 5.46
C ILE A 212 22.53 17.83 6.15
N ARG A 213 23.43 18.83 6.11
CA ARG A 213 23.13 20.18 6.61
C ARG A 213 22.93 21.12 5.44
N ARG A 214 21.79 21.81 5.39
CA ARG A 214 21.44 22.73 4.30
C ARG A 214 20.88 24.05 4.83
N PRO A 215 21.21 25.20 4.20
CA PRO A 215 20.50 26.44 4.42
C PRO A 215 19.14 26.38 3.71
N LEU A 216 18.06 26.48 4.48
CA LEU A 216 16.71 26.55 3.96
C LEU A 216 16.29 28.01 3.88
N ARG A 217 16.08 28.52 2.66
CA ARG A 217 15.67 29.92 2.44
C ARG A 217 14.15 30.04 2.60
N GLN A 218 13.71 31.14 3.21
CA GLN A 218 12.28 31.45 3.35
C GLN A 218 11.60 31.48 1.97
N SER A 219 10.40 30.91 1.88
CA SER A 219 9.58 30.86 0.66
C SER A 219 10.23 30.20 -0.56
N VAL A 220 11.28 29.38 -0.38
CA VAL A 220 11.97 28.66 -1.47
C VAL A 220 12.04 27.17 -1.16
N THR A 221 11.37 26.35 -1.97
CA THR A 221 11.46 24.89 -1.86
C THR A 221 12.89 24.42 -2.07
N THR A 222 13.48 23.80 -1.04
CA THR A 222 14.80 23.19 -1.13
C THR A 222 14.63 21.70 -1.41
N THR A 223 15.27 21.21 -2.47
CA THR A 223 15.25 19.78 -2.81
C THR A 223 16.50 19.09 -2.28
N VAL A 224 16.32 17.94 -1.62
CA VAL A 224 17.40 17.04 -1.22
C VAL A 224 17.21 15.71 -1.95
N GLU A 225 18.25 15.27 -2.64
CA GLU A 225 18.25 14.01 -3.38
C GLU A 225 19.21 13.03 -2.74
N HIS A 226 18.77 11.79 -2.52
CA HIS A 226 19.62 10.73 -1.96
C HIS A 226 19.21 9.34 -2.45
N SER A 227 20.18 8.55 -2.91
CA SER A 227 19.97 7.14 -3.26
C SER A 227 20.56 6.24 -2.17
N PHE A 228 19.70 5.56 -1.43
CA PHE A 228 20.10 4.61 -0.40
C PHE A 228 20.75 3.36 -1.02
N LYS A 229 21.86 2.91 -0.41
CA LYS A 229 22.41 1.58 -0.62
C LYS A 229 21.76 0.65 0.38
N LEU A 230 20.70 -0.03 -0.04
CA LEU A 230 19.97 -0.95 0.83
C LEU A 230 20.88 -2.14 1.18
N SER A 231 21.02 -2.45 2.47
CA SER A 231 21.81 -3.61 2.90
C SER A 231 21.20 -4.89 2.33
N ASP A 232 22.06 -5.79 1.84
CA ASP A 232 21.64 -7.06 1.25
C ASP A 232 20.77 -7.82 2.25
N THR A 233 19.54 -8.07 1.83
CA THR A 233 18.51 -8.73 2.62
C THR A 233 18.94 -10.14 3.00
N SER A 234 19.06 -10.43 4.30
CA SER A 234 19.06 -11.83 4.75
C SER A 234 17.69 -12.46 4.46
N ILE A 235 17.68 -13.76 4.17
CA ILE A 235 16.48 -14.52 3.78
C ILE A 235 15.35 -14.41 4.83
N GLU A 236 15.69 -14.24 6.10
CA GLU A 236 14.74 -14.05 7.21
C GLU A 236 14.10 -12.64 7.26
N GLN A 237 14.64 -11.65 6.54
CA GLN A 237 14.10 -10.29 6.46
C GLN A 237 13.28 -10.02 5.19
N LEU A 238 13.16 -11.02 4.30
CA LEU A 238 12.30 -10.98 3.11
C LEU A 238 10.83 -11.29 3.44
N SER A 239 10.54 -11.95 4.56
CA SER A 239 9.16 -12.26 4.97
C SER A 239 8.37 -11.04 5.46
N ASP A 240 9.06 -9.97 5.88
CA ASP A 240 8.46 -8.76 6.47
C ASP A 240 8.51 -7.54 5.55
N ASN A 241 8.84 -7.72 4.26
CA ASN A 241 8.93 -6.62 3.31
C ASN A 241 7.57 -6.33 2.66
N ILE A 242 6.89 -5.31 3.19
CA ILE A 242 5.60 -4.78 2.71
C ILE A 242 5.69 -4.14 1.29
N ALA A 243 6.86 -4.14 0.65
CA ALA A 243 7.05 -3.64 -0.72
C ALA A 243 6.73 -4.66 -1.84
N THR A 244 6.37 -5.91 -1.54
CA THR A 244 5.92 -6.91 -2.55
C THR A 244 4.39 -7.11 -2.58
N LYS A 245 3.62 -6.24 -1.91
CA LYS A 245 2.15 -6.30 -1.86
C LYS A 245 1.35 -5.68 -3.04
N PRO A 246 1.89 -5.08 -4.12
CA PRO A 246 1.09 -4.13 -4.90
C PRO A 246 0.21 -4.86 -5.91
N THR A 247 -0.99 -5.25 -5.50
CA THR A 247 -2.30 -5.00 -6.17
C THR A 247 -3.41 -5.76 -5.42
N TYR A 248 -3.11 -6.90 -4.78
CA TYR A 248 -4.12 -7.72 -4.07
C TYR A 248 -3.72 -8.22 -2.67
N ASP A 249 -2.53 -7.87 -2.16
CA ASP A 249 -2.02 -8.35 -0.87
C ASP A 249 -1.97 -9.89 -0.74
N ALA A 250 -1.63 -10.58 -1.84
CA ALA A 250 -1.60 -12.04 -1.91
C ALA A 250 -0.70 -12.51 -3.06
N ASN A 251 0.01 -13.62 -2.88
CA ASN A 251 0.73 -14.33 -3.95
C ASN A 251 -0.04 -15.54 -4.49
N LEU A 252 -1.15 -15.93 -3.83
CA LEU A 252 -2.09 -16.94 -4.25
C LEU A 252 -3.52 -16.41 -4.09
N ILE A 253 -4.30 -16.45 -5.17
CA ILE A 253 -5.73 -16.14 -5.17
C ILE A 253 -6.47 -17.39 -5.64
N ILE A 254 -7.30 -17.95 -4.78
CA ILE A 254 -8.15 -19.10 -5.09
C ILE A 254 -9.57 -18.59 -5.27
N VAL A 255 -10.19 -18.92 -6.39
CA VAL A 255 -11.59 -18.60 -6.67
C VAL A 255 -12.35 -19.88 -6.98
N SER A 256 -13.42 -20.13 -6.25
CA SER A 256 -14.29 -21.31 -6.31
C SER A 256 -15.76 -20.91 -6.17
N ASP A 257 -16.65 -21.89 -6.04
CA ASP A 257 -18.09 -21.65 -5.82
C ASP A 257 -18.34 -21.15 -4.39
N ASP A 258 -19.30 -20.24 -4.18
CA ASP A 258 -19.56 -19.58 -2.88
C ASP A 258 -19.77 -20.54 -1.69
N ASP A 259 -20.21 -21.78 -1.96
CA ASP A 259 -20.44 -22.84 -0.98
C ASP A 259 -19.35 -23.92 -0.93
N SER A 260 -18.25 -23.74 -1.67
CA SER A 260 -17.07 -24.61 -1.65
C SER A 260 -16.12 -24.21 -0.53
N GLU A 261 -15.70 -25.19 0.27
CA GLU A 261 -14.67 -25.07 1.29
C GLU A 261 -13.28 -25.20 0.68
N ILE A 262 -12.35 -24.34 1.11
CA ILE A 262 -11.00 -24.24 0.60
C ILE A 262 -10.03 -24.61 1.72
N THR A 263 -9.32 -25.71 1.53
CA THR A 263 -8.29 -26.21 2.43
C THR A 263 -6.95 -26.11 1.73
N VAL A 264 -5.93 -25.61 2.43
CA VAL A 264 -4.58 -25.44 1.90
C VAL A 264 -3.60 -26.12 2.85
N ASP A 265 -2.80 -27.05 2.34
CA ASP A 265 -1.86 -27.88 3.11
C ASP A 265 -2.51 -28.58 4.33
N GLY A 266 -3.79 -28.96 4.19
CA GLY A 266 -4.58 -29.61 5.23
C GLY A 266 -5.35 -28.67 6.18
N GLU A 267 -5.11 -27.36 6.12
CA GLU A 267 -5.77 -26.36 6.98
C GLU A 267 -6.96 -25.69 6.27
N PRO A 268 -8.15 -25.62 6.88
CA PRO A 268 -9.31 -24.95 6.30
C PRO A 268 -9.13 -23.44 6.36
N ILE A 269 -9.11 -22.79 5.19
CA ILE A 269 -8.79 -21.36 5.08
C ILE A 269 -10.04 -20.50 4.87
N GLY A 270 -11.05 -20.99 4.14
CA GLY A 270 -12.25 -20.21 3.85
C GLY A 270 -13.18 -20.84 2.83
N LYS A 271 -14.13 -20.06 2.30
CA LYS A 271 -15.12 -20.49 1.31
C LYS A 271 -15.21 -19.53 0.14
N GLY A 272 -15.49 -20.06 -1.06
CA GLY A 272 -15.78 -19.28 -2.27
C GLY A 272 -14.60 -18.54 -2.89
N ALA A 273 -13.95 -17.65 -2.16
CA ALA A 273 -12.75 -16.98 -2.65
C ALA A 273 -11.82 -16.66 -1.49
N VAL A 274 -10.54 -17.00 -1.65
CA VAL A 274 -9.53 -16.81 -0.62
C VAL A 274 -8.29 -16.19 -1.25
N LYS A 275 -7.70 -15.24 -0.53
CA LYS A 275 -6.44 -14.59 -0.87
C LYS A 275 -5.41 -14.96 0.18
N LEU A 276 -4.27 -15.52 -0.23
CA LEU A 276 -3.24 -16.01 0.67
C LEU A 276 -1.87 -15.48 0.27
N ASN A 277 -1.04 -15.33 1.30
CA ASN A 277 0.37 -15.05 1.15
C ASN A 277 1.15 -16.26 1.68
N MET A 278 1.47 -17.18 0.78
CA MET A 278 2.10 -18.46 1.09
C MET A 278 3.62 -18.35 0.96
N GLN A 279 4.37 -19.20 1.66
CA GLN A 279 5.81 -19.32 1.41
C GLN A 279 6.07 -19.90 0.00
N THR A 280 7.25 -19.62 -0.56
CA THR A 280 7.66 -20.23 -1.83
C THR A 280 7.81 -21.74 -1.66
N GLY A 281 7.12 -22.51 -2.49
CA GLY A 281 7.09 -23.96 -2.35
C GLY A 281 5.89 -24.60 -3.06
N PRO A 282 5.85 -25.94 -3.13
CA PRO A 282 4.63 -26.64 -3.49
C PRO A 282 3.55 -26.38 -2.43
N VAL A 283 2.31 -26.22 -2.88
CA VAL A 283 1.13 -26.02 -2.05
C VAL A 283 0.02 -26.91 -2.57
N ASP A 284 -0.57 -27.68 -1.67
CA ASP A 284 -1.70 -28.55 -1.99
C ASP A 284 -3.01 -27.86 -1.60
N ILE A 285 -3.89 -27.71 -2.57
CA ILE A 285 -5.16 -26.99 -2.45
C ILE A 285 -6.28 -28.00 -2.67
N LEU A 286 -7.13 -28.14 -1.67
CA LEU A 286 -8.32 -28.98 -1.72
C LEU A 286 -9.56 -28.09 -1.69
N ILE A 287 -10.45 -28.30 -2.66
CA ILE A 287 -11.71 -27.58 -2.78
C ILE A 287 -12.85 -28.58 -2.63
N GLU A 288 -13.58 -28.46 -1.52
CA GLU A 288 -14.67 -29.37 -1.19
C GLU A 288 -16.01 -28.67 -1.39
N ASN A 289 -16.82 -29.15 -2.33
CA ASN A 289 -18.19 -28.72 -2.47
C ASN A 289 -19.14 -29.86 -2.10
N LYS A 290 -20.06 -29.57 -1.17
CA LYS A 290 -21.01 -30.55 -0.64
C LYS A 290 -21.94 -31.17 -1.70
N PHE A 291 -22.11 -30.52 -2.86
CA PHE A 291 -23.02 -30.97 -3.92
C PHE A 291 -22.31 -31.56 -5.15
N THR A 292 -21.07 -31.17 -5.43
CA THR A 292 -20.40 -31.48 -6.72
C THR A 292 -19.14 -32.34 -6.57
N ARG A 293 -18.66 -32.57 -5.34
CA ARG A 293 -17.46 -33.34 -4.89
C ARG A 293 -16.22 -32.49 -4.61
N VAL A 294 -15.23 -33.16 -4.03
CA VAL A 294 -13.87 -32.68 -3.74
C VAL A 294 -13.02 -32.62 -5.01
N SER A 295 -12.31 -31.51 -5.19
CA SER A 295 -11.30 -31.33 -6.25
C SER A 295 -9.97 -30.97 -5.60
N SER A 296 -8.92 -31.72 -5.91
CA SER A 296 -7.55 -31.43 -5.44
C SER A 296 -6.71 -30.80 -6.56
N PHE A 297 -5.89 -29.84 -6.17
CA PHE A 297 -4.94 -29.14 -7.03
C PHE A 297 -3.61 -29.09 -6.31
N SER A 298 -2.52 -29.33 -7.02
CA SER A 298 -1.17 -29.07 -6.51
C SER A 298 -0.57 -27.98 -7.37
N THR A 299 -0.16 -26.88 -6.75
CA THR A 299 0.47 -25.75 -7.43
C THR A 299 1.79 -25.42 -6.76
N LYS A 300 2.69 -24.77 -7.48
CA LYS A 300 3.95 -24.30 -6.91
C LYS A 300 3.91 -22.78 -6.83
N ILE A 301 3.99 -22.26 -5.61
CA ILE A 301 4.08 -20.83 -5.34
C ILE A 301 5.52 -20.42 -5.55
N PHE A 302 5.72 -19.43 -6.42
CA PHE A 302 7.02 -18.81 -6.66
C PHE A 302 7.01 -17.41 -6.04
N ASN A 303 7.92 -17.09 -5.12
CA ASN A 303 8.27 -15.69 -4.84
C ASN A 303 9.06 -15.18 -6.04
N LEU A 304 8.37 -14.68 -7.05
CA LEU A 304 9.02 -13.87 -8.07
C LEU A 304 8.81 -12.42 -7.69
N GLU A 305 9.92 -11.72 -7.42
CA GLU A 305 10.02 -10.29 -7.12
C GLU A 305 9.35 -9.38 -8.17
N SER A 306 8.77 -9.92 -9.25
CA SER A 306 8.25 -9.17 -10.39
C SER A 306 6.89 -9.61 -10.95
N ASP A 307 6.23 -10.69 -10.50
CA ASP A 307 5.06 -11.18 -11.24
C ASP A 307 3.85 -11.62 -10.39
N LYS A 308 2.71 -11.04 -10.79
CA LYS A 308 1.30 -11.43 -10.67
C LYS A 308 0.98 -12.60 -9.74
N ALA A 309 0.03 -12.39 -8.82
CA ALA A 309 -0.56 -13.44 -8.00
C ALA A 309 -1.01 -14.64 -8.85
N ILE A 310 -0.72 -15.86 -8.37
CA ILE A 310 -1.22 -17.08 -9.01
C ILE A 310 -2.72 -17.14 -8.78
N ILE A 311 -3.51 -17.07 -9.86
CA ILE A 311 -4.97 -17.17 -9.80
C ILE A 311 -5.37 -18.61 -10.12
N LEU A 312 -5.86 -19.33 -9.12
CA LEU A 312 -6.42 -20.67 -9.28
C LEU A 312 -7.95 -20.58 -9.40
N ASN A 313 -8.45 -20.86 -10.60
CA ASN A 313 -9.89 -20.99 -10.87
C ASN A 313 -10.33 -22.43 -10.60
N ALA A 314 -10.81 -22.71 -9.39
CA ALA A 314 -11.18 -24.03 -8.92
C ALA A 314 -12.70 -24.18 -8.72
N TYR A 315 -13.46 -23.81 -9.75
CA TYR A 315 -14.91 -23.98 -9.76
C TYR A 315 -15.28 -25.44 -9.98
N THR A 316 -16.23 -25.93 -9.18
CA THR A 316 -16.72 -27.31 -9.20
C THR A 316 -18.13 -27.41 -9.80
N LYS A 317 -18.93 -26.34 -9.73
CA LYS A 317 -20.27 -26.30 -10.32
C LYS A 317 -20.22 -26.18 -11.85
N PRO A 318 -21.13 -26.86 -12.56
CA PRO A 318 -21.23 -26.75 -14.00
C PRO A 318 -21.72 -25.36 -14.44
N LEU A 319 -21.26 -24.93 -15.61
CA LEU A 319 -21.77 -23.74 -16.29
C LEU A 319 -23.07 -24.06 -17.03
N TYR A 320 -24.03 -23.13 -16.99
CA TYR A 320 -25.31 -23.29 -17.68
C TYR A 320 -25.15 -23.34 -19.21
N SER A 321 -24.30 -22.46 -19.76
CA SER A 321 -23.98 -22.39 -21.20
C SER A 321 -23.42 -23.72 -21.71
N LYS A 322 -22.39 -24.25 -21.04
CA LYS A 322 -21.78 -25.55 -21.38
C LYS A 322 -22.74 -26.72 -21.20
N ALA A 323 -23.54 -26.72 -20.14
CA ALA A 323 -24.58 -27.75 -19.94
C ALA A 323 -25.63 -27.75 -21.05
N ARG A 324 -25.96 -26.58 -21.61
CA ARG A 324 -26.86 -26.43 -22.77
C ARG A 324 -26.22 -26.97 -24.05
N VAL A 325 -24.96 -26.66 -24.34
CA VAL A 325 -24.26 -27.23 -25.50
C VAL A 325 -24.18 -28.76 -25.40
N TYR A 326 -23.88 -29.29 -24.21
CA TYR A 326 -23.85 -30.73 -23.99
C TYR A 326 -25.24 -31.40 -24.00
N SER A 327 -26.34 -30.65 -24.05
CA SER A 327 -27.68 -31.22 -24.17
C SER A 327 -27.94 -31.88 -25.53
N PHE A 328 -27.20 -31.48 -26.57
CA PHE A 328 -27.36 -32.05 -27.92
C PHE A 328 -26.84 -33.49 -28.03
N VAL A 329 -26.00 -33.94 -27.09
CA VAL A 329 -25.49 -35.31 -27.02
C VAL A 329 -26.20 -36.04 -25.88
N PRO A 330 -26.97 -37.10 -26.16
CA PRO A 330 -27.72 -37.84 -25.14
C PRO A 330 -26.88 -38.28 -23.95
N GLY A 331 -27.26 -37.82 -22.75
CA GLY A 331 -26.63 -38.12 -21.47
C GLY A 331 -25.40 -37.28 -21.12
N LEU A 332 -24.78 -36.58 -22.07
CA LEU A 332 -23.54 -35.83 -21.83
C LEU A 332 -23.76 -34.65 -20.88
N SER A 333 -24.88 -33.92 -21.03
CA SER A 333 -25.25 -32.83 -20.12
C SER A 333 -25.39 -33.31 -18.68
N GLN A 334 -26.03 -34.46 -18.46
CA GLN A 334 -26.21 -35.04 -17.12
C GLN A 334 -24.87 -35.50 -16.52
N VAL A 335 -23.98 -36.09 -17.33
CA VAL A 335 -22.62 -36.43 -16.88
C VAL A 335 -21.85 -35.17 -16.46
N TYR A 336 -21.93 -34.10 -17.24
CA TYR A 336 -21.31 -32.81 -16.93
C TYR A 336 -21.88 -32.20 -15.64
N LYS A 337 -23.21 -32.28 -15.45
CA LYS A 337 -23.91 -31.92 -14.21
C LYS A 337 -23.66 -32.86 -13.02
N ARG A 338 -22.74 -33.84 -13.16
CA ARG A 338 -22.42 -34.87 -12.16
C ARG A 338 -23.55 -35.87 -11.85
N GLN A 339 -24.65 -35.85 -12.62
CA GLN A 339 -25.76 -36.80 -12.53
C GLN A 339 -25.48 -38.05 -13.39
N ARG A 340 -24.37 -38.75 -13.10
CA ARG A 340 -23.81 -39.83 -13.97
C ARG A 340 -24.81 -40.95 -14.26
N ILE A 341 -25.61 -41.35 -13.27
CA ILE A 341 -26.61 -42.42 -13.45
C ILE A 341 -27.65 -42.03 -14.51
N LYS A 342 -28.18 -40.79 -14.43
CA LYS A 342 -29.09 -40.26 -15.45
C LYS A 342 -28.41 -40.18 -16.81
N GLY A 343 -27.16 -39.70 -16.83
CA GLY A 343 -26.35 -39.63 -18.05
C GLY A 343 -26.21 -40.98 -18.75
N TYR A 344 -25.79 -42.02 -18.02
CA TYR A 344 -25.67 -43.36 -18.58
C TYR A 344 -27.01 -43.98 -18.97
N ALA A 345 -28.08 -43.70 -18.24
CA ALA A 345 -29.42 -44.13 -18.63
C ALA A 345 -29.82 -43.51 -19.98
N PHE A 346 -29.65 -42.19 -20.14
CA PHE A 346 -29.96 -41.52 -21.41
C PHE A 346 -29.10 -41.99 -22.57
N SER A 347 -27.77 -42.02 -22.39
CA SER A 347 -26.85 -42.48 -23.43
C SER A 347 -27.12 -43.94 -23.81
N GLY A 348 -27.29 -44.82 -22.81
CA GLY A 348 -27.57 -46.24 -23.03
C GLY A 348 -28.90 -46.48 -23.74
N SER A 349 -29.98 -45.87 -23.26
CA SER A 349 -31.31 -45.98 -23.91
C SER A 349 -31.30 -45.43 -25.33
N PHE A 350 -30.64 -44.30 -25.57
CA PHE A 350 -30.54 -43.72 -26.91
C PHE A 350 -29.73 -44.62 -27.86
N LEU A 351 -28.60 -45.17 -27.42
CA LEU A 351 -27.79 -46.08 -28.24
C LEU A 351 -28.56 -47.36 -28.59
N ILE A 352 -29.26 -47.96 -27.62
CA ILE A 352 -30.06 -49.17 -27.85
C ILE A 352 -31.23 -48.86 -28.82
N ALA A 353 -32.00 -47.80 -28.57
CA ALA A 353 -33.14 -47.44 -29.41
C ALA A 353 -32.68 -47.01 -30.82
N GLY A 354 -31.58 -46.26 -30.93
CA GLY A 354 -30.97 -45.87 -32.19
C GLY A 354 -30.49 -47.08 -33.00
N TYR A 355 -29.82 -48.03 -32.35
CA TYR A 355 -29.42 -49.29 -32.99
C TYR A 355 -30.63 -50.06 -33.53
N LEU A 356 -31.69 -50.22 -32.72
CA LEU A 356 -32.92 -50.90 -33.14
C LEU A 356 -33.62 -50.15 -34.29
N THR A 357 -33.62 -48.82 -34.26
CA THR A 357 -34.17 -47.98 -35.33
C THR A 357 -33.45 -48.21 -36.66
N LEU A 358 -32.11 -48.20 -36.64
CA LEU A 358 -31.29 -48.47 -37.83
C LEU A 358 -31.48 -49.91 -38.34
N GLN A 359 -31.51 -50.89 -37.43
CA GLN A 359 -31.78 -52.28 -37.78
C GLN A 359 -33.14 -52.44 -38.48
N LYS A 360 -34.18 -51.83 -37.93
CA LYS A 360 -35.54 -51.87 -38.49
C LYS A 360 -35.67 -51.10 -39.79
N HIS A 361 -34.96 -49.99 -39.94
CA HIS A 361 -34.87 -49.28 -41.21
C HIS A 361 -34.26 -50.17 -42.30
N ASN A 362 -33.16 -50.87 -42.02
CA ASN A 362 -32.52 -51.76 -42.97
C ASN A 362 -33.42 -52.96 -43.35
N GLN A 363 -34.13 -53.53 -42.37
CA GLN A 363 -35.12 -54.59 -42.63
C GLN A 363 -36.24 -54.10 -43.56
N TYR A 364 -36.82 -52.94 -43.24
CA TYR A 364 -37.83 -52.31 -44.08
C TYR A 364 -37.34 -52.05 -45.52
N GLN A 365 -36.14 -51.50 -45.71
CA GLN A 365 -35.60 -51.23 -47.05
C GLN A 365 -35.40 -52.50 -47.88
N LYS A 366 -34.94 -53.57 -47.23
CA LYS A 366 -34.81 -54.88 -47.87
C LYS A 366 -36.17 -55.43 -48.33
N ASP A 367 -37.17 -55.38 -47.45
CA ASP A 367 -38.51 -55.90 -47.73
C ASP A 367 -39.26 -55.04 -48.75
N LEU A 368 -39.04 -53.72 -48.75
CA LEU A 368 -39.55 -52.77 -49.74
C LEU A 368 -38.94 -53.05 -51.12
N THR A 369 -37.64 -53.31 -51.18
CA THR A 369 -36.97 -53.69 -52.44
C THR A 369 -37.53 -55.01 -52.99
N ALA A 370 -37.80 -55.99 -52.12
CA ALA A 370 -38.44 -57.24 -52.52
C ALA A 370 -39.87 -57.01 -53.05
N TYR A 371 -40.65 -56.16 -52.38
CA TYR A 371 -41.98 -55.75 -52.83
C TYR A 371 -41.94 -55.10 -54.22
N ASN A 372 -41.10 -54.08 -54.43
CA ASN A 372 -40.99 -53.37 -55.72
C ASN A 372 -40.55 -54.33 -56.85
N ASN A 373 -39.71 -55.32 -56.55
CA ASN A 373 -39.32 -56.33 -57.53
C ASN A 373 -40.48 -57.27 -57.89
N LEU A 374 -41.32 -57.66 -56.94
CA LEU A 374 -42.53 -58.45 -57.20
C LEU A 374 -43.55 -57.63 -57.99
N GLU A 375 -43.74 -56.36 -57.63
CA GLU A 375 -44.64 -55.44 -58.31
C GLU A 375 -44.24 -55.25 -59.77
N ARG A 376 -42.94 -55.04 -60.02
CA ARG A 376 -42.40 -54.96 -61.38
C ARG A 376 -42.66 -56.23 -62.18
N ARG A 377 -42.39 -57.41 -61.60
CA ARG A 377 -42.65 -58.70 -62.28
C ARG A 377 -44.13 -58.94 -62.53
N TYR A 378 -45.00 -58.54 -61.61
CA TYR A 378 -46.45 -58.61 -61.76
C TYR A 378 -46.91 -57.76 -62.95
N ASN A 379 -46.42 -56.52 -63.04
CA ASN A 379 -46.73 -55.60 -64.14
C ASN A 379 -46.17 -56.04 -65.50
N GLU A 380 -45.06 -56.79 -65.51
CA GLU A 380 -44.43 -57.34 -66.71
C GLU A 380 -45.03 -58.70 -67.16
N SER A 381 -45.84 -59.36 -66.32
CA SER A 381 -46.39 -60.69 -66.59
C SER A 381 -47.55 -60.65 -67.59
N THR A 382 -47.51 -61.52 -68.61
CA THR A 382 -48.59 -61.65 -69.61
C THR A 382 -49.40 -62.95 -69.47
N ASN A 383 -49.03 -63.84 -68.54
CA ASN A 383 -49.72 -65.10 -68.29
C ASN A 383 -50.67 -64.95 -67.09
N GLU A 384 -51.94 -65.33 -67.24
CA GLU A 384 -52.98 -65.18 -66.22
C GLU A 384 -52.66 -65.92 -64.91
N GLN A 385 -52.22 -67.18 -65.00
CA GLN A 385 -51.89 -67.97 -63.82
C GLN A 385 -50.68 -67.39 -63.07
N THR A 386 -49.63 -67.00 -63.80
CA THR A 386 -48.44 -66.35 -63.21
C THR A 386 -48.80 -65.01 -62.57
N THR A 387 -49.72 -64.26 -63.17
CA THR A 387 -50.19 -62.98 -62.65
C THR A 387 -50.94 -63.16 -61.33
N LEU A 388 -51.81 -64.17 -61.24
CA LEU A 388 -52.52 -64.50 -59.98
C LEU A 388 -51.54 -64.91 -58.86
N GLU A 389 -50.54 -65.74 -59.17
CA GLU A 389 -49.52 -66.15 -58.21
C GLU A 389 -48.68 -64.96 -57.71
N LEU A 390 -48.22 -64.10 -58.62
CA LEU A 390 -47.48 -62.88 -58.29
C LEU A 390 -48.33 -61.90 -57.48
N GLY A 391 -49.62 -61.75 -57.79
CA GLY A 391 -50.55 -60.92 -57.02
C GLY A 391 -50.68 -61.39 -55.57
N ASN A 392 -50.80 -62.71 -55.34
CA ASN A 392 -50.83 -63.28 -54.00
C ASN A 392 -49.52 -63.09 -53.24
N GLN A 393 -48.37 -63.21 -53.92
CA GLN A 393 -47.06 -62.94 -53.32
C GLN A 393 -46.88 -61.45 -52.99
N LEU A 394 -47.34 -60.56 -53.87
CA LEU A 394 -47.29 -59.13 -53.72
C LEU A 394 -48.10 -58.69 -52.49
N GLU A 395 -49.33 -59.19 -52.32
CA GLU A 395 -50.19 -58.90 -51.18
C GLU A 395 -49.55 -59.37 -49.86
N ARG A 396 -49.00 -60.59 -49.82
CA ARG A 396 -48.26 -61.08 -48.64
C ARG A 396 -47.05 -60.22 -48.33
N GLN A 397 -46.29 -59.83 -49.34
CA GLN A 397 -45.11 -58.99 -49.16
C GLN A 397 -45.50 -57.57 -48.72
N HIS A 398 -46.62 -57.03 -49.21
CA HIS A 398 -47.15 -55.74 -48.79
C HIS A 398 -47.41 -55.72 -47.28
N GLN A 399 -48.08 -56.76 -46.76
CA GLN A 399 -48.36 -56.89 -45.33
C GLN A 399 -47.07 -56.90 -44.49
N ILE A 400 -46.03 -57.60 -44.95
CA ILE A 400 -44.71 -57.61 -44.30
C ILE A 400 -44.10 -56.21 -44.29
N VAL A 401 -44.13 -55.51 -45.43
CA VAL A 401 -43.60 -54.13 -45.55
C VAL A 401 -44.31 -53.20 -44.59
N VAL A 402 -45.65 -53.24 -44.52
CA VAL A 402 -46.45 -52.42 -43.59
C VAL A 402 -46.09 -52.73 -42.14
N GLU A 403 -45.94 -54.01 -41.76
CA GLU A 403 -45.53 -54.39 -40.41
C GLU A 403 -44.14 -53.83 -40.06
N LYS A 404 -43.16 -53.95 -40.97
CA LYS A 404 -41.80 -53.42 -40.74
C LYS A 404 -41.78 -51.89 -40.74
N ASP A 405 -42.62 -51.24 -41.53
CA ASP A 405 -42.77 -49.80 -41.53
C ASP A 405 -43.30 -49.30 -40.17
N ASN A 406 -44.36 -49.94 -39.65
CA ASN A 406 -44.90 -49.65 -38.33
C ASN A 406 -43.86 -49.84 -37.22
N GLN A 407 -43.07 -50.92 -37.28
CA GLN A 407 -41.96 -51.15 -36.33
C GLN A 407 -40.89 -50.05 -36.45
N ARG A 408 -40.49 -49.68 -37.67
CA ARG A 408 -39.53 -48.60 -37.92
C ARG A 408 -40.02 -47.28 -37.34
N ILE A 409 -41.27 -46.91 -37.60
CA ILE A 409 -41.90 -45.69 -37.09
C ILE A 409 -41.95 -45.71 -35.56
N ALA A 410 -42.33 -46.84 -34.95
CA ALA A 410 -42.39 -46.97 -33.50
C ALA A 410 -41.02 -46.77 -32.83
N PHE A 411 -39.96 -47.39 -33.34
CA PHE A 411 -38.60 -47.23 -32.79
C PHE A 411 -38.02 -45.84 -33.05
N PHE A 412 -38.30 -45.25 -34.22
CA PHE A 412 -37.93 -43.86 -34.50
C PHE A 412 -38.62 -42.89 -33.54
N ALA A 413 -39.93 -43.08 -33.29
CA ALA A 413 -40.68 -42.28 -32.33
C ALA A 413 -40.14 -42.44 -30.91
N LEU A 414 -39.81 -43.67 -30.49
CA LEU A 414 -39.19 -43.94 -29.19
C LEU A 414 -37.82 -43.26 -29.06
N THR A 415 -36.95 -43.39 -30.06
CA THR A 415 -35.62 -42.76 -30.07
C THR A 415 -35.75 -41.24 -30.01
N SER A 416 -36.68 -40.67 -30.77
CA SER A 416 -36.98 -39.23 -30.77
C SER A 416 -37.53 -38.77 -29.42
N ALA A 417 -38.40 -39.55 -28.78
CA ALA A 417 -38.92 -39.25 -27.45
C ALA A 417 -37.80 -39.27 -26.39
N ILE A 418 -36.91 -40.26 -26.42
CA ILE A 418 -35.74 -40.33 -25.53
C ILE A 418 -34.85 -39.09 -25.74
N TYR A 419 -34.60 -38.72 -27.00
CA TYR A 419 -33.80 -37.53 -27.34
C TYR A 419 -34.43 -36.23 -26.82
N ALA A 420 -35.73 -36.05 -27.06
CA ALA A 420 -36.48 -34.89 -26.59
C ALA A 420 -36.50 -34.82 -25.05
N PHE A 421 -36.71 -35.95 -24.38
CA PHE A 421 -36.70 -36.02 -22.91
C PHE A 421 -35.31 -35.75 -22.33
N ASN A 422 -34.24 -36.21 -23.00
CA ASN A 422 -32.87 -35.86 -22.64
C ASN A 422 -32.63 -34.34 -22.73
N ILE A 423 -33.06 -33.69 -23.81
CA ILE A 423 -32.93 -32.22 -23.96
C ILE A 423 -33.76 -31.52 -22.88
N TYR A 424 -34.99 -31.97 -22.64
CA TYR A 424 -35.86 -31.40 -21.61
C TYR A 424 -35.21 -31.49 -20.22
N ASP A 425 -34.75 -32.68 -19.80
CA ASP A 425 -34.03 -32.86 -18.53
C ASP A 425 -32.74 -32.01 -18.50
N ALA A 426 -32.01 -31.93 -19.62
CA ALA A 426 -30.81 -31.12 -19.71
C ALA A 426 -31.07 -29.60 -19.60
N LEU A 427 -32.21 -29.08 -20.05
CA LEU A 427 -32.52 -27.65 -20.00
C LEU A 427 -33.19 -27.23 -18.69
N PHE A 428 -34.11 -28.05 -18.19
CA PHE A 428 -34.99 -27.68 -17.08
C PHE A 428 -34.52 -28.22 -15.72
N ASN A 429 -33.87 -29.40 -15.68
CA ASN A 429 -33.39 -29.94 -14.41
C ASN A 429 -32.01 -29.40 -14.06
N LYS A 430 -31.92 -28.76 -12.90
CA LYS A 430 -30.67 -28.20 -12.37
C LYS A 430 -29.86 -29.30 -11.65
N PRO A 431 -28.54 -29.16 -11.55
CA PRO A 431 -27.74 -29.97 -10.63
C PRO A 431 -28.08 -29.63 -9.17
N ASP A 432 -27.78 -30.53 -8.23
CA ASP A 432 -28.19 -30.45 -6.82
C ASP A 432 -27.58 -29.24 -6.06
N GLY A 433 -26.51 -28.63 -6.59
CA GLY A 433 -25.91 -27.39 -6.08
C GLY A 433 -26.20 -26.13 -6.90
N GLY A 434 -27.07 -26.24 -7.91
CA GLY A 434 -27.32 -25.19 -8.90
C GLY A 434 -26.17 -25.01 -9.89
N TYR A 435 -26.39 -24.14 -10.88
CA TYR A 435 -25.33 -23.72 -11.80
C TYR A 435 -24.46 -22.66 -11.15
N ARG A 436 -23.22 -22.53 -11.61
CA ARG A 436 -22.35 -21.41 -11.23
C ARG A 436 -23.04 -20.09 -11.57
N THR A 437 -23.11 -19.18 -10.60
CA THR A 437 -23.80 -17.88 -10.67
C THR A 437 -22.95 -16.77 -11.27
N LYS A 438 -21.61 -16.90 -11.28
CA LYS A 438 -20.70 -15.93 -11.93
C LYS A 438 -20.59 -16.18 -13.43
N THR A 439 -20.76 -15.10 -14.17
CA THR A 439 -20.80 -14.97 -15.63
C THR A 439 -19.54 -15.49 -16.32
N ASP A 440 -19.65 -15.84 -17.61
CA ASP A 440 -18.53 -16.10 -18.55
C ASP A 440 -17.60 -14.89 -18.75
N ILE A 441 -17.79 -13.84 -17.94
CA ILE A 441 -17.09 -12.57 -17.90
C ILE A 441 -16.47 -12.43 -16.51
N ASP A 442 -15.16 -12.54 -16.43
CA ASP A 442 -14.38 -12.16 -15.26
C ASP A 442 -13.79 -10.76 -15.49
N PHE A 443 -14.05 -9.85 -14.55
CA PHE A 443 -13.48 -8.51 -14.55
C PHE A 443 -12.21 -8.49 -13.71
N TYR A 444 -11.11 -8.07 -14.32
CA TYR A 444 -9.87 -7.79 -13.63
C TYR A 444 -9.62 -6.29 -13.68
N LEU A 445 -9.45 -5.67 -12.52
CA LEU A 445 -8.93 -4.32 -12.44
C LEU A 445 -7.41 -4.44 -12.34
N ASN A 446 -6.73 -4.16 -13.43
CA ASN A 446 -5.29 -4.08 -13.51
C ASN A 446 -4.86 -2.63 -13.29
N ASN A 447 -3.77 -2.40 -12.58
CA ASN A 447 -3.11 -1.10 -12.56
C ASN A 447 -1.85 -1.22 -13.40
N GLU A 448 -1.92 -0.71 -14.63
CA GLU A 448 -0.77 -0.68 -15.54
C GLU A 448 0.05 0.57 -15.29
N ILE A 449 1.37 0.41 -15.29
CA ILE A 449 2.33 1.50 -15.22
C ILE A 449 2.89 1.67 -16.64
N ALA A 450 2.54 2.79 -17.29
CA ALA A 450 3.15 3.20 -18.55
C ALA A 450 3.83 4.56 -18.36
N GLY A 451 5.16 4.55 -18.33
CA GLY A 451 5.97 5.71 -17.94
C GLY A 451 5.89 5.97 -16.42
N ASN A 452 5.73 7.24 -16.02
CA ASN A 452 5.63 7.65 -14.61
C ASN A 452 4.18 7.68 -14.05
N ASN A 453 3.19 7.23 -14.82
CA ASN A 453 1.78 7.32 -14.45
C ASN A 453 1.18 5.91 -14.25
N ARG A 454 0.26 5.83 -13.28
CA ARG A 454 -0.56 4.64 -13.02
C ARG A 454 -1.91 4.80 -13.69
N TYR A 455 -2.32 3.81 -14.47
CA TYR A 455 -3.65 3.76 -15.08
C TYR A 455 -4.36 2.51 -14.59
N THR A 456 -5.62 2.65 -14.19
CA THR A 456 -6.47 1.50 -13.90
C THR A 456 -7.06 1.00 -15.22
N THR A 457 -6.60 -0.16 -15.70
CA THR A 457 -7.16 -0.85 -16.84
C THR A 457 -8.17 -1.89 -16.34
N LEU A 458 -9.39 -1.86 -16.87
CA LEU A 458 -10.38 -2.92 -16.66
C LEU A 458 -10.18 -3.96 -17.77
N SER A 459 -9.62 -5.11 -17.44
CA SER A 459 -9.48 -6.23 -18.36
C SER A 459 -10.67 -7.16 -18.19
N LEU A 460 -11.40 -7.37 -19.29
CA LEU A 460 -12.49 -8.34 -19.38
C LEU A 460 -11.92 -9.65 -19.93
N ARG A 461 -11.98 -10.73 -19.15
CA ARG A 461 -11.73 -12.07 -19.68
C ARG A 461 -13.07 -12.71 -19.99
N TYR A 462 -13.20 -13.17 -21.22
CA TYR A 462 -14.36 -13.90 -21.70
C TYR A 462 -13.95 -15.34 -22.01
N ASP A 463 -14.47 -16.31 -21.26
CA ASP A 463 -14.21 -17.73 -21.50
C ASP A 463 -15.34 -18.28 -22.40
N PHE A 464 -15.07 -18.49 -23.69
CA PHE A 464 -15.99 -19.12 -24.66
C PHE A 464 -16.31 -20.59 -24.32
#